data_AF-A0A5D0TU57-F1
#
_entry.id   AF-A0A5D0TU57-F1
#
_cell.length_a   1.000
_cell.length_b   1.000
_cell.length_c   1.000
_cell.angle_alpha   90.00
_cell.angle_beta   90.00
_cell.angle_gamma   90.00
#
_symmetry.space_group_name_H-M   'P 1'
#
loop_
_entity.id
_entity.type
_entity.pdbx_description
1 polymer ?
#
loop_
_entity_poly.entity_id
_entity_poly.type
_entity_poly.pdbx_seq_one_letter_code
_entity_poly.pdbx_strand_id
1 'polypeptide(L)'
;MTRLRGLFGRGRDRGTIALYTVLFTPIVFLLAGLLVDGGLAIHARQRAADMAEQAARAGANQIDAERLRATGKPVLDPGRARAAACDLLAAYRDQVTASNCDADEQEVAVSVQITVRPQLLGIIPGFSEFRLTSGATARPVTGGNP
;
A
#
# COMPACT_ATOMS: atom_id res chain seq x y z
N MET A 1 -50.42 9.67 58.85
CA MET A 1 -49.99 8.38 58.27
C MET A 1 -50.47 8.40 56.83
N THR A 2 -49.67 8.36 55.77
CA THR A 2 -48.72 7.30 55.38
C THR A 2 -47.83 7.84 54.25
N ARG A 3 -46.52 7.65 54.36
CA ARG A 3 -45.51 8.17 53.41
C ARG A 3 -45.59 7.42 52.07
N LEU A 4 -45.71 8.17 50.96
CA LEU A 4 -45.36 7.70 49.63
C LEU A 4 -43.85 7.45 49.57
N ARG A 5 -43.46 6.18 49.72
CA ARG A 5 -42.08 5.72 49.66
C ARG A 5 -41.93 4.78 48.47
N GLY A 6 -41.83 5.36 47.29
CA GLY A 6 -41.47 4.63 46.08
C GLY A 6 -40.88 5.60 45.08
N LEU A 7 -39.56 5.54 44.85
CA LEU A 7 -38.92 6.03 43.61
C LEU A 7 -37.41 5.76 43.48
N PHE A 8 -36.74 5.05 44.39
CA PHE A 8 -35.30 4.72 44.23
C PHE A 8 -35.01 3.22 44.18
N GLY A 9 -35.74 2.50 43.33
CA GLY A 9 -35.66 1.04 43.24
C GLY A 9 -35.40 0.44 41.85
N ARG A 10 -34.95 1.19 40.84
CA ARG A 10 -34.73 0.64 39.46
C ARG A 10 -33.57 1.29 38.69
N GLY A 11 -32.35 1.24 39.21
CA GLY A 11 -31.19 1.86 38.55
C GLY A 11 -29.85 1.10 38.58
N ARG A 12 -29.68 0.07 39.44
CA ARG A 12 -28.36 -0.57 39.61
C ARG A 12 -27.90 -1.36 38.39
N ASP A 13 -28.76 -2.17 37.75
CA ASP A 13 -28.35 -2.96 36.59
C ASP A 13 -28.16 -2.11 35.31
N ARG A 14 -29.01 -1.08 35.11
CA ARG A 14 -28.85 -0.15 33.98
C ARG A 14 -27.60 0.73 34.11
N GLY A 15 -27.24 1.15 35.33
CA GLY A 15 -26.03 1.92 35.59
C GLY A 15 -24.76 1.12 35.31
N THR A 16 -24.75 -0.16 35.69
CA THR A 16 -23.62 -1.07 35.43
C THR A 16 -23.41 -1.28 33.93
N ILE A 17 -24.46 -1.62 33.18
CA ILE A 17 -24.35 -1.82 31.72
C ILE A 17 -23.92 -0.52 31.03
N ALA A 18 -24.48 0.63 31.41
CA ALA A 18 -24.09 1.92 30.83
C ALA A 18 -22.61 2.25 31.07
N LEU A 19 -22.08 1.96 32.26
CA LEU A 19 -20.66 2.16 32.57
C LEU A 19 -19.76 1.27 31.72
N TYR A 20 -20.09 -0.02 31.59
CA TYR A 20 -19.36 -0.93 30.70
C TYR A 20 -19.41 -0.47 29.25
N THR A 21 -20.58 -0.06 28.75
CA THR A 21 -20.71 0.43 27.37
C THR A 21 -19.83 1.66 27.13
N VAL A 22 -19.85 2.65 28.01
CA VAL A 22 -19.02 3.87 27.87
C VAL A 22 -17.53 3.54 27.87
N LEU A 23 -17.09 2.59 28.70
CA LEU A 23 -15.69 2.18 28.76
C LEU A 23 -15.25 1.39 27.52
N PHE A 24 -16.09 0.50 27.00
CA PHE A 24 -15.76 -0.35 25.85
C PHE A 24 -15.96 0.33 24.49
N THR A 25 -16.85 1.31 24.40
CA THR A 25 -17.12 2.06 23.18
C THR A 25 -15.84 2.61 22.51
N PRO A 26 -14.93 3.32 23.19
CA PRO A 26 -13.70 3.79 22.55
C PRO A 26 -12.79 2.64 22.07
N ILE A 27 -12.78 1.50 22.77
CA ILE A 27 -12.01 0.32 22.37
C ILE A 27 -12.56 -0.24 21.05
N VAL A 28 -13.89 -0.36 20.94
CA VAL A 28 -14.54 -0.83 19.71
C VAL A 28 -14.27 0.13 18.55
N PHE A 29 -14.35 1.45 18.78
CA PHE A 29 -14.00 2.44 17.75
C PHE A 29 -12.53 2.37 17.33
N LEU A 30 -11.62 2.13 18.28
CA LEU A 30 -10.20 1.92 17.96
C LEU A 30 -10.00 0.69 17.09
N LEU A 31 -10.60 -0.45 17.45
CA LEU A 31 -10.51 -1.68 16.66
C LEU A 31 -11.13 -1.52 15.27
N ALA A 32 -12.30 -0.87 15.18
CA ALA A 32 -12.94 -0.56 13.90
C ALA A 32 -12.04 0.35 13.04
N GLY A 33 -11.43 1.36 13.64
CA GLY A 33 -10.46 2.22 12.98
C GLY A 33 -9.27 1.44 12.45
N LEU A 34 -8.72 0.52 13.25
CA LEU A 34 -7.58 -0.30 12.86
C LEU A 34 -7.91 -1.21 11.67
N LEU A 35 -9.12 -1.77 11.64
CA LEU A 35 -9.58 -2.60 10.52
C LEU A 35 -9.71 -1.79 9.22
N VAL A 36 -10.31 -0.59 9.29
CA VAL A 36 -10.49 0.27 8.12
C VAL A 36 -9.15 0.79 7.60
N ASP A 37 -8.34 1.38 8.48
CA ASP A 37 -7.07 1.98 8.08
C ASP A 37 -6.02 0.91 7.74
N GLY A 38 -6.06 -0.24 8.40
CA GLY A 38 -5.26 -1.41 8.03
C GLY A 38 -5.62 -1.93 6.64
N GLY A 39 -6.91 -1.99 6.30
CA GLY A 39 -7.38 -2.34 4.95
C GLY A 39 -6.88 -1.34 3.90
N LEU A 40 -6.96 -0.04 4.19
CA LEU A 40 -6.43 1.01 3.31
C LEU A 40 -4.92 0.85 3.09
N ALA A 41 -4.16 0.58 4.16
CA ALA A 41 -2.72 0.38 4.08
C ALA A 41 -2.34 -0.82 3.19
N ILE A 42 -3.07 -1.93 3.32
CA ILE A 42 -2.84 -3.14 2.51
C ILE A 42 -3.16 -2.86 1.03
N HIS A 43 -4.30 -2.23 0.74
CA HIS A 43 -4.67 -1.87 -0.62
C HIS A 43 -3.65 -0.92 -1.26
N ALA A 44 -3.17 0.07 -0.50
CA ALA A 44 -2.16 1.01 -0.97
C ALA A 44 -0.85 0.28 -1.31
N ARG A 45 -0.41 -0.64 -0.44
CA ARG A 45 0.78 -1.47 -0.68
C ARG A 45 0.66 -2.34 -1.92
N GLN A 46 -0.49 -2.98 -2.12
CA GLN A 46 -0.73 -3.81 -3.31
C GLN A 46 -0.62 -2.97 -4.58
N ARG A 47 -1.28 -1.80 -4.64
CA ARG A 47 -1.19 -0.90 -5.80
C ARG A 47 0.24 -0.45 -6.07
N ALA A 48 1.02 -0.10 -5.04
CA ALA A 48 2.42 0.29 -5.22
C ALA A 48 3.27 -0.87 -5.75
N ALA A 49 3.01 -2.11 -5.31
CA ALA A 49 3.66 -3.30 -5.84
C ALA A 49 3.29 -3.55 -7.32
N ASP A 50 2.00 -3.45 -7.66
CA ASP A 50 1.52 -3.63 -9.03
C ASP A 50 2.15 -2.60 -9.99
N MET A 51 2.22 -1.32 -9.57
CA MET A 51 2.89 -0.26 -10.35
C MET A 51 4.38 -0.55 -10.55
N ALA A 52 5.08 -0.95 -9.48
CA ALA A 52 6.50 -1.31 -9.57
C ALA A 52 6.72 -2.50 -10.51
N GLU A 53 5.86 -3.51 -10.44
CA GLU A 53 5.95 -4.71 -11.27
C GLU A 53 5.67 -4.40 -12.73
N GLN A 54 4.64 -3.61 -13.03
CA GLN A 54 4.34 -3.16 -14.38
C GLN A 54 5.50 -2.34 -14.97
N ALA A 55 6.08 -1.44 -14.19
CA ALA A 55 7.22 -0.62 -14.61
C ALA A 55 8.46 -1.47 -14.88
N ALA A 56 8.78 -2.40 -13.97
CA ALA A 56 9.91 -3.32 -14.14
C ALA A 56 9.72 -4.18 -15.40
N ARG A 57 8.52 -4.74 -15.61
CA ARG A 57 8.18 -5.50 -16.83
C ARG A 57 8.29 -4.66 -18.10
N ALA A 58 7.83 -3.41 -18.07
CA ALA A 58 7.96 -2.51 -19.21
C ALA A 58 9.42 -2.21 -19.57
N GLY A 59 10.28 -2.02 -18.56
CA GLY A 59 11.72 -1.91 -18.75
C GLY A 59 12.35 -3.21 -19.27
N ALA A 60 11.95 -4.36 -18.72
CA ALA A 60 12.48 -5.67 -19.09
C ALA A 60 12.17 -6.08 -20.55
N ASN A 61 11.18 -5.44 -21.18
CA ASN A 61 10.88 -5.61 -22.60
C ASN A 61 11.89 -4.87 -23.52
N GLN A 62 12.72 -3.98 -22.99
CA GLN A 62 13.70 -3.21 -23.77
C GLN A 62 15.00 -3.99 -24.00
N ILE A 63 14.85 -5.10 -24.72
CA ILE A 63 15.96 -5.96 -25.12
C ILE A 63 16.78 -5.25 -26.21
N ASP A 64 18.10 -5.40 -26.15
CA ASP A 64 19.00 -5.06 -27.24
C ASP A 64 18.89 -6.11 -28.35
N ALA A 65 18.15 -5.76 -29.41
CA ALA A 65 17.89 -6.64 -30.54
C ALA A 65 19.15 -6.94 -31.37
N GLU A 66 20.15 -6.04 -31.38
CA GLU A 66 21.40 -6.25 -32.11
C GLU A 66 22.28 -7.26 -31.38
N ARG A 67 22.44 -7.11 -30.06
CA ARG A 67 23.12 -8.09 -29.22
C ARG A 67 22.41 -9.44 -29.21
N LEU A 68 21.08 -9.44 -29.18
CA LEU A 68 20.30 -10.68 -29.25
C LEU A 68 20.54 -11.41 -30.58
N ARG A 69 20.53 -10.69 -31.71
CA ARG A 69 20.82 -11.27 -33.04
C ARG A 69 22.26 -11.75 -33.19
N ALA A 70 23.23 -11.05 -32.59
CA ALA A 70 24.65 -11.37 -32.71
C ALA A 70 25.10 -12.49 -31.76
N THR A 71 24.55 -12.56 -30.54
CA THR A 71 25.02 -13.46 -29.48
C THR A 71 24.03 -14.56 -29.10
N GLY A 72 22.77 -14.44 -29.55
CA GLY A 72 21.68 -15.34 -29.17
C GLY A 72 21.21 -15.16 -27.72
N LYS A 73 21.78 -14.22 -26.96
CA LYS A 73 21.45 -13.98 -25.55
C LYS A 73 20.58 -12.73 -25.40
N PRO A 74 19.47 -12.80 -24.64
CA PRO A 74 18.69 -11.61 -24.31
C PRO A 74 19.51 -10.75 -23.34
N VAL A 75 19.87 -9.55 -23.78
CA VAL A 75 20.55 -8.54 -22.97
C VAL A 75 19.71 -7.29 -23.02
N LEU A 76 19.48 -6.65 -21.87
CA LEU A 76 18.77 -5.38 -21.78
C LEU A 76 19.64 -4.23 -22.27
N ASP A 77 19.00 -3.22 -22.85
CA ASP A 77 19.61 -1.90 -23.01
C ASP A 77 19.30 -1.09 -21.73
N PRO A 78 20.29 -0.84 -20.84
CA PRO A 78 20.02 -0.21 -19.55
C PRO A 78 19.42 1.19 -19.67
N GLY A 79 19.82 1.94 -20.70
CA GLY A 79 19.31 3.29 -20.94
C GLY A 79 17.84 3.28 -21.37
N ARG A 80 17.49 2.45 -22.36
CA ARG A 80 16.10 2.30 -22.81
C ARG A 80 15.22 1.64 -21.75
N ALA A 81 15.74 0.63 -21.04
CA ALA A 81 15.01 -0.07 -19.99
C ALA A 81 14.65 0.87 -18.83
N ARG A 82 15.61 1.69 -18.38
CA ARG A 82 15.37 2.71 -17.34
C ARG A 82 14.35 3.75 -17.81
N ALA A 83 14.49 4.25 -19.03
CA ALA A 83 13.56 5.24 -19.59
C ALA A 83 12.14 4.68 -19.67
N ALA A 84 11.95 3.48 -20.21
CA ALA A 84 10.64 2.84 -20.32
C ALA A 84 9.98 2.57 -18.96
N ALA A 85 10.76 2.14 -17.95
CA ALA A 85 10.24 1.93 -16.60
C ALA A 85 9.78 3.26 -15.96
N CYS A 86 10.57 4.32 -16.11
CA CYS A 86 10.24 5.63 -15.56
C CYS A 86 9.10 6.34 -16.31
N ASP A 87 9.00 6.16 -17.63
CA ASP A 87 7.88 6.68 -18.43
C ASP A 87 6.55 6.04 -18.00
N LEU A 88 6.55 4.75 -17.67
CA LEU A 88 5.36 4.08 -17.13
C LEU A 88 4.95 4.67 -15.78
N LEU A 89 5.92 4.92 -14.89
CA LEU A 89 5.64 5.55 -13.58
C LEU A 89 5.20 7.01 -13.70
N ALA A 90 5.62 7.73 -14.75
CA ALA A 90 5.17 9.09 -15.01
C ALA A 90 3.64 9.17 -15.24
N ALA A 91 3.02 8.09 -15.74
CA ALA A 91 1.55 7.99 -15.84
C ALA A 91 0.86 7.91 -14.47
N TYR A 92 1.57 7.50 -13.41
CA TYR A 92 1.08 7.37 -12.03
C TYR A 92 1.54 8.50 -11.11
N ARG A 93 2.12 9.58 -11.65
CA ARG A 93 2.73 10.68 -10.86
C ARG A 93 1.83 11.30 -9.79
N ASP A 94 0.51 11.29 -9.98
CA ASP A 94 -0.44 11.87 -9.03
C ASP A 94 -0.71 10.94 -7.83
N GLN A 95 -0.32 9.67 -7.94
CA GLN A 95 -0.51 8.63 -6.92
C GLN A 95 0.79 8.25 -6.21
N VAL A 96 1.94 8.62 -6.79
CA VAL A 96 3.28 8.25 -6.33
C VAL A 96 3.99 9.46 -5.74
N THR A 97 4.47 9.35 -4.51
CA THR A 97 5.21 10.42 -3.83
C THR A 97 6.66 10.48 -4.32
N ALA A 98 7.27 9.32 -4.52
CA ALA A 98 8.63 9.20 -5.07
C ALA A 98 8.79 7.86 -5.79
N SER A 99 9.68 7.80 -6.77
CA SER A 99 10.02 6.55 -7.46
C SER A 99 11.48 6.52 -7.87
N ASN A 100 12.04 5.32 -7.96
CA ASN A 100 13.36 5.08 -8.53
C ASN A 100 13.27 3.95 -9.57
N CYS A 101 13.88 4.17 -10.73
CA CYS A 101 14.04 3.15 -11.76
C CYS A 101 15.53 2.92 -11.93
N ASP A 102 15.96 1.68 -11.72
CA ASP A 102 17.31 1.23 -11.99
C ASP A 102 17.27 0.07 -12.98
N ALA A 103 18.27 0.01 -13.85
CA ALA A 103 18.34 -1.02 -14.87
C ALA A 103 19.80 -1.33 -15.19
N ASP A 104 20.09 -2.62 -15.34
CA ASP A 104 21.34 -3.12 -15.86
C ASP A 104 21.08 -4.03 -17.08
N GLU A 105 22.11 -4.71 -17.55
CA GLU A 105 22.04 -5.59 -18.73
C GLU A 105 21.20 -6.87 -18.51
N GLN A 106 20.86 -7.20 -17.26
CA GLN A 106 20.24 -8.45 -16.84
C GLN A 106 18.89 -8.27 -16.13
N GLU A 107 18.67 -7.13 -15.48
CA GLU A 107 17.52 -6.89 -14.62
C GLU A 107 17.13 -5.41 -14.59
N VAL A 108 15.84 -5.17 -14.40
CA VAL A 108 15.26 -3.85 -14.13
C VAL A 108 14.67 -3.87 -12.73
N ALA A 109 15.10 -2.96 -11.88
CA ALA A 109 14.62 -2.80 -10.51
C ALA A 109 13.88 -1.47 -10.36
N VAL A 110 12.63 -1.53 -9.88
CA VAL A 110 11.79 -0.35 -9.69
C VAL A 110 11.33 -0.28 -8.24
N SER A 111 11.42 0.91 -7.64
CA SER A 111 10.82 1.21 -6.35
C SER A 111 9.84 2.38 -6.44
N VAL A 112 8.72 2.24 -5.74
CA VAL A 112 7.60 3.17 -5.70
C VAL A 112 7.29 3.48 -4.25
N GLN A 113 7.23 4.76 -3.91
CA GLN A 113 6.85 5.25 -2.59
C GLN A 113 5.54 6.00 -2.67
N ILE A 114 4.61 5.67 -1.78
CA ILE A 114 3.31 6.31 -1.67
C ILE A 114 3.09 6.80 -0.23
N THR A 115 2.26 7.84 -0.07
CA THR A 115 1.85 8.35 1.23
C THR A 115 0.42 7.92 1.52
N VAL A 116 0.17 7.31 2.68
CA VAL A 116 -1.16 6.87 3.11
C VAL A 116 -1.60 7.69 4.31
N ARG A 117 -2.82 8.23 4.23
CA ARG A 117 -3.47 8.98 5.31
C ARG A 117 -4.55 8.12 5.97
N PRO A 118 -4.40 7.76 7.25
CA PRO A 118 -5.44 7.05 8.00
C PRO A 118 -6.72 7.90 8.06
N GLN A 119 -7.88 7.27 7.91
CA GLN A 119 -9.18 7.94 7.92
C GLN A 119 -9.80 7.97 9.32
N LEU A 120 -9.73 6.86 10.06
CA LEU A 120 -10.35 6.76 11.39
C LEU A 120 -9.37 6.98 12.53
N LEU A 121 -8.18 6.37 12.46
CA LEU A 121 -7.09 6.62 13.41
C LEU A 121 -6.57 8.05 13.28
N GLY A 122 -6.70 8.68 12.11
CA GLY A 122 -6.22 10.04 11.87
C GLY A 122 -6.96 11.12 12.68
N ILE A 123 -8.12 10.80 13.24
CA ILE A 123 -8.87 11.66 14.16
C ILE A 123 -8.18 11.71 15.54
N ILE A 124 -7.43 10.66 15.90
CA ILE A 124 -6.67 10.59 17.14
C ILE A 124 -5.34 11.34 16.95
N PRO A 125 -5.03 12.35 17.78
CA PRO A 125 -3.78 13.11 17.66
C PRO A 125 -2.56 12.17 17.76
N GLY A 126 -1.72 12.20 16.73
CA GLY A 126 -0.51 11.37 16.62
C GLY A 126 -0.44 10.45 15.39
N PHE A 127 -1.55 10.25 14.66
CA PHE A 127 -1.60 9.38 13.47
C PHE A 127 -1.88 10.17 12.18
N SER A 128 -0.94 10.98 11.69
CA SER A 128 -1.20 11.90 10.57
C SER A 128 -1.04 11.26 9.19
N GLU A 129 0.12 10.66 8.90
CA GLU A 129 0.42 10.04 7.62
C GLU A 129 1.65 9.15 7.76
N PHE A 130 1.71 8.10 6.94
CA PHE A 130 2.89 7.26 6.85
C PHE A 130 3.27 7.03 5.38
N ARG A 131 4.57 6.89 5.15
CA ARG A 131 5.12 6.59 3.82
C ARG A 131 5.36 5.09 3.73
N LEU A 132 4.99 4.53 2.60
CA LEU A 132 5.19 3.12 2.28
C LEU A 132 5.94 3.01 0.97
N THR A 133 7.02 2.22 0.97
CA THR A 133 7.80 1.91 -0.22
C THR A 133 7.57 0.46 -0.63
N SER A 134 7.33 0.22 -1.91
CA SER A 134 7.26 -1.11 -2.53
C SER A 134 8.21 -1.17 -3.71
N GLY A 135 8.75 -2.34 -4.02
CA GLY A 135 9.62 -2.51 -5.18
C GLY A 135 9.41 -3.84 -5.86
N ALA A 136 9.79 -3.90 -7.14
CA ALA A 136 9.72 -5.07 -7.98
C ALA A 136 10.93 -5.13 -8.90
N THR A 137 11.28 -6.33 -9.32
CA THR A 137 12.33 -6.54 -10.30
C THR A 137 11.88 -7.45 -11.42
N ALA A 138 12.45 -7.26 -12.61
CA ALA A 138 12.09 -8.04 -13.80
C ALA A 138 13.33 -8.31 -14.66
N ARG A 139 13.39 -9.52 -15.21
CA ARG A 139 14.49 -9.99 -16.08
C ARG A 139 13.96 -10.26 -17.49
N PRO A 140 14.79 -10.10 -18.53
CA PRO A 140 14.39 -10.37 -19.90
C PRO A 140 14.31 -11.89 -20.09
N VAL A 141 13.14 -12.40 -20.43
CA VAL A 141 12.94 -13.84 -20.71
C VAL A 141 12.58 -14.00 -22.17
N THR A 142 13.40 -14.76 -22.90
CA THR A 142 13.04 -15.20 -24.25
C THR A 142 12.07 -16.37 -24.13
N GLY A 143 10.89 -16.28 -24.73
CA GLY A 143 9.88 -17.37 -24.80
C GLY A 143 10.31 -18.54 -25.70
N GLY A 144 11.53 -19.05 -25.52
CA GLY A 144 12.02 -20.26 -26.18
C GLY A 144 11.52 -21.50 -25.43
N ASN A 145 10.91 -22.43 -26.18
CA ASN A 145 10.38 -23.71 -25.71
C ASN A 145 11.43 -24.53 -24.90
N PRO A 146 11.00 -25.41 -23.96
CA PRO A 146 11.89 -26.26 -23.17
C PRO A 146 12.73 -27.23 -24.02
#